data_AF-A0A352L840-F1
#
_entry.id   AF-A0A352L840-F1
#
_cell.length_a   1.000
_cell.length_b   1.000
_cell.length_c   1.000
_cell.angle_alpha   90.00
_cell.angle_beta   90.00
_cell.angle_gamma   90.00
#
_symmetry.space_group_name_H-M   'P 1'
#
loop_
_entity.id
_entity.type
_entity.pdbx_description
1 polymer ?
#
loop_
_entity_poly.entity_id
_entity_poly.type
_entity_poly.pdbx_seq_one_letter_code
_entity_poly.pdbx_strand_id
1 'polypeptide(L)'
;MFHAATPFDGNPVFSQDLSRRALGAINGPCVYGTVMREAGRFRMWYQLLLDGNHVGYAESVDGIRWTAPDLGIVRGPDGESTGLVAVSRDGLEWRKILDGPVFGADDLDPSATQIYGMPVFAWQGLYPGMPWVYAAQYYRCGEYSVDKLHDAQRDSPRTIDVQLAWSWDPVSWNRPPERQPLIARGAAGSWDSGMIVTARAPVVVGDE
;
A
#
# COMPACT_ATOMS: atom_id res chain seq x y z
N MET A 1 19.65 17.21 -14.87
CA MET A 1 20.70 17.08 -13.83
C MET A 1 20.13 16.15 -12.78
N PHE A 2 20.70 14.95 -12.60
CA PHE A 2 20.29 14.06 -11.51
C PHE A 2 21.04 14.47 -10.25
N HIS A 3 20.32 15.00 -9.25
CA HIS A 3 20.90 15.23 -7.93
C HIS A 3 20.91 13.89 -7.19
N ALA A 4 22.09 13.37 -6.90
CA ALA A 4 22.21 12.21 -6.03
C ALA A 4 21.74 12.61 -4.62
N ALA A 5 20.79 11.86 -4.06
CA ALA A 5 20.38 12.06 -2.68
C ALA A 5 21.57 11.74 -1.76
N THR A 6 21.86 12.63 -0.81
CA THR A 6 22.83 12.36 0.26
C THR A 6 22.09 11.76 1.46
N PRO A 7 22.61 10.70 2.09
CA PRO A 7 22.03 10.19 3.33
C PRO A 7 21.96 11.29 4.40
N PHE A 8 20.89 11.31 5.18
CA PHE A 8 20.79 12.20 6.33
C PHE A 8 21.76 11.74 7.43
N ASP A 9 22.58 12.67 7.95
CA ASP A 9 23.59 12.37 8.97
C ASP A 9 23.01 11.81 10.28
N GLY A 10 21.75 12.14 10.58
CA GLY A 10 21.03 11.65 11.76
C GLY A 10 20.37 10.27 11.59
N ASN A 11 20.73 9.50 10.55
CA ASN A 11 20.22 8.15 10.36
C ASN A 11 20.76 7.17 11.43
N PRO A 12 19.96 6.14 11.83
CA PRO A 12 18.58 5.90 11.42
C PRO A 12 17.60 6.83 12.14
N VAL A 13 16.64 7.40 11.40
CA VAL A 13 15.55 8.21 11.98
C VAL A 13 14.45 7.38 12.64
N PHE A 14 14.44 6.07 12.40
CA PHE A 14 13.53 5.16 13.08
C PHE A 14 14.27 3.88 13.42
N SER A 15 14.54 3.69 14.71
CA SER A 15 15.19 2.51 15.27
C SER A 15 14.22 1.77 16.19
N GLN A 16 14.49 0.50 16.47
CA GLN A 16 13.75 -0.24 17.48
C GLN A 16 13.68 0.50 18.82
N ASP A 17 12.52 0.39 19.48
CA ASP A 17 12.46 0.46 20.94
C ASP A 17 12.80 -0.95 21.48
N LEU A 18 13.99 -1.08 22.07
CA LEU A 18 14.66 -2.34 22.44
C LEU A 18 13.95 -3.12 23.57
N SER A 19 12.88 -2.58 24.14
CA SER A 19 12.11 -3.23 25.22
C SER A 19 11.33 -4.46 24.77
N ARG A 20 11.04 -4.63 23.47
CA ARG A 20 10.20 -5.72 22.90
C ARG A 20 10.98 -6.98 22.51
N ARG A 21 11.98 -7.39 23.30
CA ARG A 21 12.84 -8.54 22.96
C ARG A 21 12.05 -9.84 22.79
N ALA A 22 12.51 -10.62 21.79
CA ALA A 22 12.33 -12.06 21.60
C ALA A 22 11.14 -12.57 20.79
N LEU A 23 10.84 -11.98 19.62
CA LEU A 23 9.78 -12.56 18.78
C LEU A 23 10.13 -12.91 17.32
N GLY A 24 11.21 -12.43 16.65
CA GLY A 24 11.40 -12.85 15.24
C GLY A 24 12.78 -12.69 14.59
N ALA A 25 12.86 -13.16 13.34
CA ALA A 25 14.09 -13.22 12.54
C ALA A 25 14.60 -11.84 12.08
N ILE A 26 13.72 -10.83 12.01
CA ILE A 26 14.09 -9.42 11.78
C ILE A 26 13.56 -8.59 12.94
N ASN A 27 14.46 -8.31 13.89
CA ASN A 27 14.18 -7.48 15.04
C ASN A 27 14.30 -6.00 14.65
N GLY A 28 13.29 -5.47 13.95
CA GLY A 28 13.23 -4.04 13.62
C GLY A 28 12.15 -3.67 12.59
N PRO A 29 11.77 -2.39 12.50
CA PRO A 29 10.93 -1.92 11.41
C PRO A 29 11.61 -2.21 10.08
N CYS A 30 11.02 -3.09 9.27
CA CYS A 30 11.41 -3.28 7.88
C CYS A 30 10.70 -2.20 7.07
N VAL A 31 11.46 -1.41 6.31
CA VAL A 31 10.96 -0.18 5.64
C VAL A 31 10.01 -0.48 4.47
N TYR A 32 9.58 -1.74 4.28
CA TYR A 32 8.38 -2.06 3.52
C TYR A 32 7.17 -1.47 4.26
N GLY A 33 6.80 -0.26 3.84
CA GLY A 33 5.87 0.59 4.55
C GLY A 33 5.52 1.86 3.77
N THR A 34 4.74 2.72 4.39
CA THR A 34 4.17 3.91 3.76
C THR A 34 4.15 5.03 4.78
N VAL A 35 4.71 6.20 4.44
CA VAL A 35 4.69 7.41 5.28
C VAL A 35 3.79 8.47 4.67
N MET A 36 2.62 8.71 5.25
CA MET A 36 1.68 9.74 4.81
C MET A 36 1.81 10.99 5.67
N ARG A 37 1.71 12.18 5.08
CA ARG A 37 1.53 13.43 5.84
C ARG A 37 0.06 13.82 5.82
N GLU A 38 -0.54 14.03 6.98
CA GLU A 38 -1.94 14.38 7.14
C GLU A 38 -2.17 15.18 8.42
N ALA A 39 -3.03 16.20 8.37
CA ALA A 39 -3.40 17.03 9.51
C ALA A 39 -2.18 17.56 10.31
N GLY A 40 -1.12 17.95 9.60
CA GLY A 40 0.12 18.47 10.19
C GLY A 40 1.05 17.42 10.81
N ARG A 41 0.77 16.12 10.67
CA ARG A 41 1.58 15.03 11.20
C ARG A 41 1.98 14.04 10.10
N PHE A 42 3.10 13.38 10.28
CA PHE A 42 3.49 12.20 9.53
C PHE A 42 2.96 10.95 10.24
N ARG A 43 2.46 10.01 9.45
CA ARG A 43 1.95 8.70 9.88
C ARG A 43 2.66 7.63 9.08
N MET A 44 3.27 6.68 9.76
CA MET A 44 4.00 5.57 9.16
C MET A 44 3.26 4.28 9.47
N TRP A 45 3.03 3.48 8.43
CA TRP A 45 2.70 2.06 8.56
C TRP A 45 3.91 1.27 8.09
N TYR A 46 4.42 0.38 8.92
CA TYR A 46 5.67 -0.32 8.67
C TYR A 46 5.56 -1.80 9.02
N GLN A 47 6.28 -2.65 8.30
CA GLN A 47 6.30 -4.07 8.57
C GLN A 47 7.22 -4.40 9.75
N LEU A 48 6.81 -5.36 10.58
CA LEU A 48 7.67 -6.03 11.55
C LEU A 48 7.56 -7.54 11.38
N LEU A 49 8.69 -8.24 11.58
CA LEU A 49 8.74 -9.69 11.67
C LEU A 49 9.12 -10.09 13.10
N LEU A 50 8.09 -10.14 13.95
CA LEU A 50 8.14 -10.71 15.29
C LEU A 50 7.78 -12.21 15.16
N ASP A 51 6.87 -12.74 15.98
CA ASP A 51 6.43 -14.16 15.91
C ASP A 51 5.40 -14.30 14.80
N GLY A 52 5.81 -13.92 13.59
CA GLY A 52 4.96 -13.73 12.42
C GLY A 52 5.01 -12.32 11.81
N ASN A 53 4.13 -12.09 10.84
CA ASN A 53 4.00 -10.83 10.14
C ASN A 53 3.12 -9.84 10.93
N HIS A 54 3.61 -8.61 11.06
CA HIS A 54 2.90 -7.55 11.76
C HIS A 54 3.00 -6.25 10.98
N VAL A 55 1.97 -5.41 11.12
CA VAL A 55 2.01 -4.02 10.66
C VAL A 55 1.91 -3.12 11.88
N GLY A 56 2.93 -2.29 12.07
CA GLY A 56 3.00 -1.26 13.11
C GLY A 56 2.58 0.10 12.59
N TYR A 57 2.24 0.98 13.53
CA TYR A 57 1.90 2.37 13.28
C TYR A 57 2.77 3.29 14.13
N ALA A 58 3.26 4.37 13.53
CA ALA A 58 3.98 5.42 14.24
C ALA A 58 3.64 6.81 13.70
N GLU A 59 3.73 7.81 14.54
CA GLU A 59 3.48 9.21 14.20
C GLU A 59 4.74 10.06 14.40
N SER A 60 4.85 11.14 13.63
CA SER A 60 5.90 12.15 13.79
C SER A 60 5.39 13.53 13.42
N VAL A 61 5.98 14.58 13.99
CA VAL A 61 5.72 15.97 13.59
C VAL A 61 6.76 16.51 12.61
N ASP A 62 7.96 15.91 12.59
CA ASP A 62 9.13 16.38 11.84
C ASP A 62 9.67 15.35 10.83
N GLY A 63 9.13 14.13 10.83
CA GLY A 63 9.58 13.01 10.01
C GLY A 63 10.89 12.37 10.48
N ILE A 64 11.47 12.88 11.57
CA ILE A 64 12.77 12.46 12.11
C ILE A 64 12.59 11.76 13.45
N ARG A 65 11.76 12.30 14.34
CA ARG A 65 11.42 11.69 15.63
C ARG A 65 10.05 11.07 15.55
N TRP A 66 9.99 9.77 15.81
CA TRP A 66 8.76 8.99 15.69
C TRP A 66 8.30 8.45 17.04
N THR A 67 6.99 8.36 17.22
CA THR A 67 6.35 7.79 18.40
C THR A 67 5.34 6.74 17.95
N ALA A 68 5.47 5.52 18.47
CA ALA A 68 4.48 4.46 18.26
C ALA A 68 3.45 4.54 19.41
N PRO A 69 2.21 5.01 19.17
CA PRO A 69 1.21 5.09 20.22
C PRO A 69 0.69 3.70 20.62
N ASP A 70 0.17 3.60 21.84
CA ASP A 70 -0.58 2.43 22.29
C ASP A 70 -1.98 2.45 21.67
N LEU A 71 -2.18 1.67 20.60
CA LEU A 71 -3.42 1.65 19.84
C LEU A 71 -4.50 0.76 20.47
N GLY A 72 -4.11 -0.27 21.21
CA GLY A 72 -5.04 -1.21 21.84
C GLY A 72 -5.83 -2.10 20.89
N ILE A 73 -5.53 -2.04 19.58
CA ILE A 73 -6.17 -2.82 18.51
C ILE A 73 -5.69 -4.27 18.57
N VAL A 74 -4.37 -4.47 18.57
CA VAL A 74 -3.76 -5.77 18.79
C VAL A 74 -3.17 -5.81 20.20
N ARG A 75 -3.47 -6.88 20.93
CA ARG A 75 -2.90 -7.15 22.25
C ARG A 75 -1.68 -8.05 22.11
N GLY A 76 -0.66 -7.80 22.93
CA GLY A 76 0.51 -8.66 22.99
C GLY A 76 0.22 -9.99 23.70
N PRO A 77 1.22 -10.88 23.77
CA PRO A 77 1.08 -12.21 24.38
C PRO A 77 0.58 -12.17 25.82
N ASP A 78 0.93 -11.12 26.57
CA ASP A 78 0.58 -10.95 27.98
C ASP A 78 -0.66 -10.04 28.17
N GLY A 79 -1.35 -9.70 27.09
CA GLY A 79 -2.56 -8.88 27.09
C GLY A 79 -2.32 -7.37 27.10
N GLU A 80 -1.07 -6.93 27.01
CA GLU A 80 -0.67 -5.54 26.96
C GLU A 80 -1.13 -4.86 25.66
N SER A 81 -1.34 -3.54 25.71
CA SER A 81 -1.64 -2.74 24.52
C SER A 81 -0.41 -2.65 23.62
N THR A 82 -0.63 -2.65 22.30
CA THR A 82 0.47 -2.49 21.34
C THR A 82 0.15 -1.40 20.32
N GLY A 83 1.18 -0.90 19.63
CA GLY A 83 1.06 -0.02 18.47
C GLY A 83 0.87 -0.76 17.13
N LEU A 84 0.33 -1.97 17.15
CA LEU A 84 0.14 -2.80 15.96
C LEU A 84 -1.31 -2.70 15.45
N VAL A 85 -1.46 -2.66 14.13
CA VAL A 85 -2.76 -2.57 13.43
C VAL A 85 -3.17 -3.86 12.73
N ALA A 86 -2.21 -4.77 12.49
CA ALA A 86 -2.48 -6.11 11.96
C ALA A 86 -1.41 -7.11 12.41
N VAL A 87 -1.81 -8.37 12.61
CA VAL A 87 -0.92 -9.49 12.97
C VAL A 87 -1.33 -10.80 12.30
N SER A 88 -0.34 -11.61 11.90
CA SER A 88 -0.50 -13.00 11.46
C SER A 88 0.72 -13.83 11.86
N ARG A 89 0.51 -15.00 12.48
CA ARG A 89 1.60 -15.90 12.89
C ARG A 89 2.09 -16.81 11.76
N ASP A 90 1.17 -17.22 10.88
CA ASP A 90 1.41 -18.20 9.81
C ASP A 90 1.40 -17.57 8.40
N GLY A 91 1.07 -16.29 8.30
CA GLY A 91 0.87 -15.58 7.03
C GLY A 91 -0.48 -15.86 6.36
N LEU A 92 -1.31 -16.75 6.91
CA LEU A 92 -2.58 -17.19 6.35
C LEU A 92 -3.76 -16.55 7.11
N GLU A 93 -3.74 -16.61 8.44
CA GLU A 93 -4.76 -16.01 9.30
C GLU A 93 -4.29 -14.67 9.84
N TRP A 94 -5.09 -13.63 9.60
CA TRP A 94 -4.75 -12.26 9.96
C TRP A 94 -5.81 -11.65 10.85
N ARG A 95 -5.39 -11.06 11.97
CA ARG A 95 -6.23 -10.14 12.75
C ARG A 95 -6.07 -8.74 12.17
N LYS A 96 -7.16 -8.18 11.66
CA LYS A 96 -7.20 -6.88 10.97
C LYS A 96 -8.29 -6.01 11.59
N ILE A 97 -8.25 -4.71 11.28
CA ILE A 97 -9.31 -3.76 11.65
C ILE A 97 -10.59 -4.05 10.85
N LEU A 98 -10.45 -4.52 9.61
CA LEU A 98 -11.55 -4.79 8.70
C LEU A 98 -11.43 -6.19 8.10
N ASP A 99 -12.56 -6.87 7.98
CA ASP A 99 -12.69 -8.14 7.28
C ASP A 99 -12.92 -7.88 5.79
N GLY A 100 -12.03 -8.41 4.95
CA GLY A 100 -12.12 -8.31 3.50
C GLY A 100 -11.31 -7.17 2.86
N PRO A 101 -11.34 -7.05 1.52
CA PRO A 101 -10.67 -5.98 0.81
C PRO A 101 -11.41 -4.65 0.96
N VAL A 102 -10.68 -3.56 1.21
CA VAL A 102 -11.22 -2.19 1.22
C VAL A 102 -11.40 -1.61 -0.19
N PHE A 103 -10.76 -2.24 -1.18
CA PHE A 103 -10.81 -1.83 -2.57
C PHE A 103 -10.57 -3.03 -3.49
N GLY A 104 -11.34 -3.12 -4.57
CA GLY A 104 -11.27 -4.21 -5.53
C GLY A 104 -12.03 -3.88 -6.81
N ALA A 105 -11.94 -4.78 -7.78
CA ALA A 105 -12.78 -4.72 -8.96
C ALA A 105 -14.26 -4.95 -8.60
N ASP A 106 -15.17 -4.26 -9.27
CA ASP A 106 -16.62 -4.39 -9.12
C ASP A 106 -17.30 -4.70 -10.46
N ASP A 107 -18.64 -4.73 -10.46
CA ASP A 107 -19.45 -5.15 -11.62
C ASP A 107 -19.34 -4.21 -12.83
N LEU A 108 -18.74 -3.02 -12.68
CA LEU A 108 -18.48 -2.12 -13.80
C LEU A 108 -17.11 -2.40 -14.46
N ASP A 109 -16.26 -3.20 -13.83
CA ASP A 109 -14.97 -3.57 -14.39
C ASP A 109 -15.10 -4.78 -15.33
N PRO A 110 -14.30 -4.86 -16.41
CA PRO A 110 -14.22 -6.07 -17.23
C PRO A 110 -13.85 -7.31 -16.41
N SER A 111 -14.26 -8.49 -16.86
CA SER A 111 -13.92 -9.76 -16.18
C SER A 111 -12.41 -9.98 -16.03
N ALA A 112 -11.62 -9.44 -16.96
CA ALA A 112 -10.17 -9.41 -16.93
C ALA A 112 -9.65 -8.19 -16.14
N THR A 113 -9.98 -8.11 -14.85
CA THR A 113 -9.52 -6.99 -14.01
C THR A 113 -8.88 -7.48 -12.72
N GLN A 114 -7.66 -7.01 -12.48
CA GLN A 114 -6.96 -7.12 -11.22
C GLN A 114 -6.56 -5.71 -10.76
N ILE A 115 -6.66 -5.44 -9.46
CA ILE A 115 -6.08 -4.23 -8.88
C ILE A 115 -4.65 -4.57 -8.47
N TYR A 116 -3.67 -4.10 -9.22
CA TYR A 116 -2.25 -4.41 -8.99
C TYR A 116 -1.66 -3.59 -7.83
N GLY A 117 -2.22 -2.42 -7.60
CA GLY A 117 -1.86 -1.51 -6.51
C GLY A 117 -2.74 -0.28 -6.53
N MET A 118 -2.69 0.51 -5.46
CA MET A 118 -3.36 1.80 -5.40
C MET A 118 -2.59 2.71 -4.45
N PRO A 119 -1.68 3.56 -4.94
CA PRO A 119 -1.08 4.56 -4.10
C PRO A 119 -2.11 5.59 -3.66
N VAL A 120 -2.00 6.01 -2.39
CA VAL A 120 -2.93 6.93 -1.72
C VAL A 120 -2.15 8.04 -1.03
N PHE A 121 -2.68 9.26 -1.12
CA PHE A 121 -2.17 10.43 -0.43
C PHE A 121 -3.32 11.26 0.15
N ALA A 122 -3.02 12.06 1.18
CA ALA A 122 -3.99 12.98 1.77
C ALA A 122 -3.91 14.34 1.07
N TRP A 123 -5.06 14.91 0.75
CA TRP A 123 -5.18 16.22 0.11
C TRP A 123 -6.46 16.92 0.57
N GLN A 124 -6.31 18.03 1.31
CA GLN A 124 -7.44 18.85 1.78
C GLN A 124 -8.57 18.08 2.49
N GLY A 125 -8.21 17.05 3.28
CA GLY A 125 -9.19 16.20 3.98
C GLY A 125 -9.80 15.08 3.14
N LEU A 126 -9.45 15.00 1.86
CA LEU A 126 -9.77 13.91 0.94
C LEU A 126 -8.57 12.96 0.80
N TYR A 127 -8.83 11.70 0.46
CA TYR A 127 -7.83 10.72 0.07
C TYR A 127 -8.00 10.32 -1.39
N PRO A 128 -7.29 10.97 -2.33
CA PRO A 128 -7.19 10.46 -3.68
C PRO A 128 -6.38 9.15 -3.72
N GLY A 129 -6.87 8.21 -4.51
CA GLY A 129 -6.22 6.94 -4.83
C GLY A 129 -6.00 6.81 -6.33
N MET A 130 -4.88 6.19 -6.71
CA MET A 130 -4.52 5.94 -8.11
C MET A 130 -4.48 4.43 -8.39
N PRO A 131 -5.63 3.75 -8.50
CA PRO A 131 -5.65 2.31 -8.77
C PRO A 131 -4.96 1.98 -10.09
N TRP A 132 -4.02 1.04 -10.01
CA TRP A 132 -3.34 0.42 -11.15
C TRP A 132 -4.17 -0.77 -11.60
N VAL A 133 -4.99 -0.56 -12.63
CA VAL A 133 -5.93 -1.55 -13.15
C VAL A 133 -5.20 -2.41 -14.16
N TYR A 134 -4.86 -3.63 -13.74
CA TYR A 134 -4.22 -4.62 -14.60
C TYR A 134 -5.29 -5.39 -15.37
N ALA A 135 -5.33 -5.15 -16.68
CA ALA A 135 -6.24 -5.78 -17.62
C ALA A 135 -5.82 -7.22 -17.92
N ALA A 136 -5.97 -8.10 -16.92
CA ALA A 136 -5.68 -9.51 -17.06
C ALA A 136 -6.59 -10.38 -16.20
N GLN A 137 -7.02 -11.51 -16.76
CA GLN A 137 -7.77 -12.52 -16.02
C GLN A 137 -6.88 -13.23 -15.01
N TYR A 138 -7.51 -13.77 -13.97
CA TYR A 138 -6.88 -14.56 -12.94
C TYR A 138 -7.77 -15.76 -12.60
N TYR A 139 -7.16 -16.94 -12.41
CA TYR A 139 -7.90 -18.13 -11.99
C TYR A 139 -8.04 -18.14 -10.47
N ARG A 140 -9.26 -18.31 -9.97
CA ARG A 140 -9.56 -18.17 -8.53
C ARG A 140 -9.37 -19.46 -7.72
N CYS A 141 -9.37 -20.62 -8.39
CA CYS A 141 -9.48 -21.91 -7.73
C CYS A 141 -8.31 -22.83 -8.07
N GLY A 142 -7.91 -23.63 -7.07
CA GLY A 142 -6.86 -24.63 -7.19
C GLY A 142 -5.46 -24.08 -6.90
N GLU A 143 -4.49 -24.99 -6.85
CA GLU A 143 -3.10 -24.62 -6.56
C GLU A 143 -2.50 -23.77 -7.67
N TYR A 144 -1.61 -22.87 -7.26
CA TYR A 144 -0.88 -22.01 -8.17
C TYR A 144 0.00 -22.82 -9.12
N SER A 145 -0.06 -22.51 -10.41
CA SER A 145 0.98 -22.92 -11.36
C SER A 145 1.16 -21.86 -12.44
N VAL A 146 2.39 -21.73 -12.92
CA VAL A 146 2.72 -20.79 -14.00
C VAL A 146 1.90 -21.09 -15.26
N ASP A 147 1.70 -22.38 -15.58
CA ASP A 147 0.91 -22.78 -16.75
C ASP A 147 -0.57 -22.36 -16.65
N LYS A 148 -1.18 -22.50 -15.47
CA LYS A 148 -2.56 -22.04 -15.24
C LYS A 148 -2.67 -20.52 -15.34
N LEU A 149 -1.67 -19.80 -14.83
CA LEU A 149 -1.63 -18.34 -14.93
C LEU A 149 -1.52 -17.90 -16.38
N HIS A 150 -0.61 -18.51 -17.14
CA HIS A 150 -0.45 -18.25 -18.57
C HIS A 150 -1.72 -18.57 -19.36
N ASP A 151 -2.38 -19.68 -19.04
CA ASP A 151 -3.63 -20.07 -19.69
C ASP A 151 -4.75 -19.07 -19.39
N ALA A 152 -4.94 -18.69 -18.11
CA ALA A 152 -5.91 -17.69 -17.72
C ALA A 152 -5.66 -16.33 -18.39
N GLN A 153 -4.40 -15.92 -18.53
CA GLN A 153 -4.03 -14.63 -19.09
C GLN A 153 -3.85 -14.63 -20.61
N ARG A 154 -4.07 -15.77 -21.29
CA ARG A 154 -3.78 -15.97 -22.71
C ARG A 154 -4.36 -14.88 -23.60
N ASP A 155 -5.64 -14.56 -23.38
CA ASP A 155 -6.40 -13.60 -24.19
C ASP A 155 -6.53 -12.23 -23.52
N SER A 156 -5.76 -12.00 -22.45
CA SER A 156 -5.76 -10.73 -21.72
C SER A 156 -4.86 -9.70 -22.40
N PRO A 157 -5.26 -8.41 -22.41
CA PRO A 157 -4.38 -7.32 -22.84
C PRO A 157 -3.04 -7.31 -22.09
N ARG A 158 -3.06 -7.64 -20.78
CA ARG A 158 -1.89 -7.63 -19.89
C ARG A 158 -1.23 -6.26 -19.81
N THR A 159 -2.08 -5.25 -19.65
CA THR A 159 -1.69 -3.83 -19.59
C THR A 159 -2.15 -3.21 -18.29
N ILE A 160 -1.49 -2.15 -17.83
CA ILE A 160 -1.89 -1.40 -16.63
C ILE A 160 -2.27 0.02 -17.01
N ASP A 161 -3.52 0.38 -16.71
CA ASP A 161 -4.03 1.74 -16.78
C ASP A 161 -4.17 2.32 -15.37
N VAL A 162 -3.90 3.63 -15.22
CA VAL A 162 -4.06 4.34 -13.95
C VAL A 162 -5.43 5.00 -13.97
N GLN A 163 -6.32 4.64 -13.04
CA GLN A 163 -7.61 5.32 -12.86
C GLN A 163 -7.60 6.24 -11.63
N LEU A 164 -8.70 6.96 -11.40
CA LEU A 164 -8.93 7.77 -10.21
C LEU A 164 -9.92 7.09 -9.26
N ALA A 165 -9.59 7.07 -7.98
CA ALA A 165 -10.50 6.77 -6.89
C ALA A 165 -10.41 7.84 -5.79
N TRP A 166 -11.44 7.97 -4.95
CA TRP A 166 -11.38 8.87 -3.80
C TRP A 166 -12.15 8.33 -2.60
N SER A 167 -11.71 8.74 -1.42
CA SER A 167 -12.31 8.41 -0.13
C SER A 167 -12.20 9.59 0.84
N TRP A 168 -13.10 9.64 1.83
CA TRP A 168 -13.04 10.56 2.97
C TRP A 168 -12.60 9.88 4.27
N ASP A 169 -12.58 8.54 4.31
CA ASP A 169 -12.47 7.73 5.53
C ASP A 169 -11.51 6.52 5.40
N PRO A 170 -10.58 6.57 4.43
CA PRO A 170 -9.80 5.47 3.82
C PRO A 170 -10.41 4.07 3.68
N VAL A 171 -11.70 3.89 3.95
CA VAL A 171 -12.38 2.58 3.99
C VAL A 171 -13.39 2.46 2.87
N SER A 172 -14.11 3.56 2.61
CA SER A 172 -15.16 3.67 1.61
C SER A 172 -14.61 4.40 0.39
N TRP A 173 -14.50 3.70 -0.74
CA TRP A 173 -13.90 4.24 -1.95
C TRP A 173 -14.91 4.42 -3.07
N ASN A 174 -14.79 5.53 -3.79
CA ASN A 174 -15.60 5.88 -4.94
C ASN A 174 -14.72 5.91 -6.20
N ARG A 175 -15.34 5.64 -7.36
CA ARG A 175 -14.71 5.70 -8.69
C ARG A 175 -15.66 6.29 -9.73
N PRO A 176 -15.15 6.99 -10.77
CA PRO A 176 -15.98 7.42 -11.90
C PRO A 176 -16.59 6.19 -12.61
N PRO A 177 -17.92 6.14 -12.85
CA PRO A 177 -18.59 5.01 -13.51
C PRO A 177 -17.98 4.59 -14.84
N GLU A 178 -17.43 5.55 -15.59
CA GLU A 178 -16.84 5.33 -16.91
C GLU A 178 -15.47 4.63 -16.86
N ARG A 179 -14.85 4.50 -15.68
CA ARG A 179 -13.54 3.85 -15.47
C ARG A 179 -12.43 4.37 -16.39
N GLN A 180 -12.53 5.62 -16.80
CA GLN A 180 -11.56 6.22 -17.72
C GLN A 180 -10.17 6.32 -17.06
N PRO A 181 -9.09 6.03 -17.80
CA PRO A 181 -7.75 6.27 -17.31
C PRO A 181 -7.53 7.75 -16.97
N LEU A 182 -7.01 8.02 -15.78
CA LEU A 182 -6.51 9.33 -15.36
C LEU A 182 -5.22 9.67 -16.12
N ILE A 183 -4.35 8.67 -16.32
CA ILE A 183 -3.15 8.77 -17.14
C ILE A 183 -3.26 7.68 -18.21
N ALA A 184 -3.51 8.11 -19.45
CA ALA A 184 -3.65 7.20 -20.58
C ALA A 184 -2.28 6.63 -20.97
N ARG A 185 -2.26 5.34 -21.34
CA ARG A 185 -1.11 4.73 -22.00
C ARG A 185 -0.85 5.36 -23.37
N GLY A 186 0.41 5.38 -23.76
CA GLY A 186 0.80 5.74 -25.12
C GLY A 186 0.31 4.74 -26.17
N ALA A 187 0.39 5.16 -27.43
CA ALA A 187 0.00 4.34 -28.57
C ALA A 187 0.81 3.04 -28.67
N ALA A 188 0.26 2.00 -29.29
CA ALA A 188 0.93 0.71 -29.42
C ALA A 188 2.37 0.86 -29.97
N GLY A 189 3.35 0.30 -29.25
CA GLY A 189 4.76 0.39 -29.60
C GLY A 189 5.51 1.59 -29.00
N SER A 190 4.82 2.53 -28.33
CA SER A 190 5.47 3.53 -27.49
C SER A 190 6.04 2.91 -26.22
N TRP A 191 7.00 3.60 -25.61
CA TRP A 191 7.71 3.11 -24.41
C TRP A 191 6.79 2.87 -23.20
N ASP A 192 5.65 3.56 -23.16
CA ASP A 192 4.62 3.54 -22.12
C ASP A 192 3.33 2.81 -22.56
N SER A 193 3.33 2.11 -23.70
CA SER A 193 2.13 1.47 -24.24
C SER A 193 1.69 0.21 -23.48
N GLY A 194 2.56 -0.33 -22.61
CA GLY A 194 2.31 -1.56 -21.86
C GLY A 194 1.66 -1.29 -20.51
N MET A 195 2.37 -0.60 -19.62
CA MET A 195 1.97 -0.41 -18.23
C MET A 195 2.38 0.98 -17.77
N ILE A 196 1.45 1.72 -17.16
CA ILE A 196 1.75 2.93 -16.41
C ILE A 196 1.47 2.66 -14.93
N VAL A 197 2.45 3.00 -14.09
CA VAL A 197 2.33 3.03 -12.63
C VAL A 197 2.76 4.39 -12.12
N THR A 198 2.23 4.80 -10.97
CA THR A 198 2.46 6.13 -10.41
C THR A 198 3.33 6.10 -9.16
N ALA A 199 3.99 7.22 -8.87
CA ALA A 199 4.54 7.44 -7.54
C ALA A 199 3.42 7.55 -6.49
N ARG A 200 3.79 7.51 -5.21
CA ARG A 200 2.83 7.50 -4.10
C ARG A 200 1.95 8.74 -4.00
N ALA A 201 2.49 9.89 -4.37
CA ALA A 201 1.77 11.16 -4.40
C ALA A 201 2.34 12.04 -5.54
N PRO A 202 1.55 12.97 -6.09
CA PRO A 202 2.06 13.99 -7.00
C PRO A 202 3.18 14.81 -6.35
N VAL A 203 4.14 15.23 -7.18
CA VAL A 203 5.10 16.25 -6.77
C VAL A 203 4.36 17.59 -6.78
N VAL A 204 4.38 18.29 -5.64
CA VAL A 204 3.84 19.65 -5.56
C VAL A 204 4.82 20.57 -6.27
N VAL A 205 4.52 20.87 -7.53
CA VAL A 205 5.03 22.04 -8.23
C VAL A 205 4.09 23.19 -7.87
N GLY A 206 4.59 24.40 -7.61
CA GLY A 206 3.74 25.54 -7.26
C GLY A 206 2.78 25.92 -8.40
N ASP A 207 2.30 27.16 -8.40
CA ASP A 207 1.27 27.62 -9.34
C ASP A 207 1.82 27.93 -10.76
N GLU A 208 2.81 27.19 -11.24
CA GLU A 208 3.41 27.37 -12.58
C GLU A 208 2.45 26.99 -13.72
#